data_AF-A0AAW2M6I9-F1
#
_entry.id   AF-A0AAW2M6I9-F1
#
_cell.length_a   1.000
_cell.length_b   1.000
_cell.length_c   1.000
_cell.angle_alpha   90.00
_cell.angle_beta   90.00
_cell.angle_gamma   90.00
#
_symmetry.space_group_name_H-M   'P 1'
#
loop_
_entity.id
_entity.type
_entity.pdbx_description
1 polymer ?
#
loop_
_entity_poly.entity_id
_entity_poly.type
_entity_poly.pdbx_seq_one_letter_code
_entity_poly.pdbx_strand_id
1 'polypeptide(L)'
;MSMFRFGFMTANGAILEACKDEKRVHIIDFDVNQGSQYYTLLQTLAKSPGKRPHVRLTGVDDPESVQRAVGGLKIIGQRLEQLAEDLQLSLSSML
;
A
#
# COMPACT_ATOMS: atom_id res chain seq x y z
N MET A 1 21.55 -8.01 -1.18
CA MET A 1 20.21 -7.38 -1.34
C MET A 1 19.31 -8.40 -2.02
N SER A 2 18.18 -8.81 -1.43
CA SER A 2 17.33 -9.86 -2.04
C SER A 2 16.53 -9.32 -3.23
N MET A 3 16.21 -10.18 -4.20
CA MET A 3 15.46 -9.84 -5.41
C MET A 3 14.09 -9.20 -5.12
N PHE A 4 13.36 -9.73 -4.12
CA PHE A 4 12.06 -9.20 -3.69
C PHE A 4 12.13 -7.75 -3.21
N ARG A 5 13.16 -7.40 -2.43
CA ARG A 5 13.32 -6.04 -1.92
C ARG A 5 13.57 -5.03 -3.05
N PHE A 6 14.32 -5.43 -4.08
CA PHE A 6 14.53 -4.60 -5.26
C PHE A 6 13.24 -4.41 -6.06
N GLY A 7 12.45 -5.47 -6.25
CA GLY A 7 11.14 -5.40 -6.90
C GLY A 7 10.20 -4.42 -6.20
N PHE A 8 10.06 -4.54 -4.87
CA PHE A 8 9.22 -3.64 -4.07
C PHE A 8 9.68 -2.19 -4.13
N MET A 9 10.99 -1.93 -4.08
CA MET A 9 11.53 -0.56 -4.19
C MET A 9 11.23 0.04 -5.57
N THR A 10 11.37 -0.75 -6.63
CA THR A 10 11.10 -0.30 -8.00
C THR A 10 9.61 -0.02 -8.21
N ALA A 11 8.74 -0.92 -7.75
CA ALA A 11 7.29 -0.75 -7.83
C ALA A 11 6.82 0.47 -7.03
N ASN A 12 7.29 0.64 -5.80
CA ASN A 12 6.97 1.83 -4.99
C ASN A 12 7.48 3.12 -5.63
N GLY A 13 8.65 3.10 -6.26
CA GLY A 13 9.14 4.25 -7.04
C GLY A 13 8.18 4.63 -8.16
N ALA A 14 7.75 3.67 -8.98
CA ALA A 14 6.80 3.90 -10.06
C ALA A 14 5.44 4.42 -9.55
N ILE A 15 4.93 3.85 -8.44
CA ILE A 15 3.68 4.31 -7.81
C ILE A 15 3.83 5.75 -7.29
N LEU A 16 4.95 6.08 -6.64
CA LEU A 16 5.20 7.44 -6.15
C LEU A 16 5.30 8.46 -7.27
N GLU A 17 5.90 8.09 -8.41
CA GLU A 17 5.90 8.93 -9.60
C GLU A 17 4.48 9.12 -10.15
N ALA A 18 3.68 8.05 -10.22
CA ALA A 18 2.27 8.14 -10.63
C ALA A 18 1.39 8.94 -9.65
N CYS A 19 1.79 9.05 -8.38
CA CYS A 19 1.11 9.89 -7.41
C CYS A 19 1.39 11.38 -7.59
N LYS A 20 2.45 11.77 -8.32
CA LYS A 20 2.77 13.18 -8.54
C LYS A 20 1.68 13.82 -9.39
N ASP A 21 1.23 14.99 -8.94
CA ASP A 21 0.23 15.83 -9.62
C ASP A 21 -1.17 15.20 -9.78
N GLU A 22 -1.39 14.00 -9.24
CA GLU A 22 -2.68 13.34 -9.26
C GLU A 22 -3.54 13.64 -8.04
N LYS A 23 -4.86 13.65 -8.24
CA LYS A 23 -5.81 13.80 -7.13
C LYS A 23 -6.16 12.48 -6.47
N ARG A 24 -6.10 11.38 -7.23
CA ARG A 24 -6.50 10.03 -6.79
C ARG A 24 -5.65 8.98 -7.48
N VAL A 25 -5.24 7.96 -6.74
CA VAL A 25 -4.53 6.78 -7.26
C VAL A 25 -5.23 5.53 -6.73
N HIS A 26 -5.49 4.56 -7.60
CA HIS A 26 -6.05 3.27 -7.22
C HIS A 26 -5.05 2.16 -7.52
N ILE A 27 -4.60 1.50 -6.47
CA ILE A 27 -3.69 0.36 -6.53
C ILE A 27 -4.53 -0.92 -6.41
N ILE A 28 -4.37 -1.82 -7.37
CA ILE A 28 -4.96 -3.16 -7.35
C ILE A 28 -3.79 -4.14 -7.27
N ASP A 29 -3.77 -4.94 -6.21
CA ASP A 29 -2.69 -5.88 -5.95
C ASP A 29 -3.22 -7.30 -5.77
N PHE A 30 -2.62 -8.21 -6.50
CA PHE A 30 -2.98 -9.63 -6.54
C PHE A 30 -2.12 -10.47 -5.59
N ASP A 31 -1.12 -9.88 -4.94
CA ASP A 31 -0.29 -10.51 -3.92
C ASP A 31 0.14 -9.49 -2.86
N VAL A 32 -0.84 -8.99 -2.11
CA VAL A 32 -0.63 -8.02 -1.00
C VAL A 32 0.34 -8.55 0.06
N ASN A 33 0.50 -9.88 0.13
CA ASN A 33 1.32 -10.58 1.09
C ASN A 33 1.04 -10.05 2.52
N GLN A 34 2.04 -9.59 3.28
CA GLN A 34 1.86 -8.99 4.61
C GLN A 34 1.70 -7.45 4.60
N GLY A 35 1.55 -6.84 3.43
CA GLY A 35 1.36 -5.40 3.26
C GLY A 35 2.59 -4.53 3.53
N SER A 36 3.77 -5.11 3.77
CA SER A 36 5.01 -4.38 4.12
C SER A 36 5.45 -3.37 3.04
N GLN A 37 5.17 -3.67 1.77
CA GLN A 37 5.38 -2.73 0.67
C GLN A 37 4.57 -1.43 0.87
N TYR A 38 3.31 -1.55 1.32
CA TYR A 38 2.41 -0.43 1.53
C TYR A 38 2.77 0.41 2.75
N TYR A 39 3.31 -0.19 3.80
CA TYR A 39 3.93 0.55 4.91
C TYR A 39 5.02 1.50 4.39
N THR A 40 5.92 0.97 3.56
CA THR A 40 7.03 1.74 3.00
C THR A 40 6.53 2.83 2.05
N LEU A 41 5.52 2.51 1.23
CA LEU A 41 4.89 3.45 0.31
C LEU A 41 4.26 4.63 1.07
N LEU A 42 3.42 4.37 2.08
CA LEU A 42 2.74 5.39 2.87
C LEU A 42 3.73 6.28 3.62
N GLN A 43 4.75 5.69 4.25
CA GLN A 43 5.80 6.47 4.92
C GLN A 43 6.58 7.38 3.96
N THR A 44 6.80 6.92 2.72
CA THR A 44 7.49 7.71 1.71
C THR A 44 6.58 8.81 1.16
N LEU A 45 5.32 8.49 0.87
CA LEU A 45 4.31 9.44 0.40
C LEU A 45 4.07 10.56 1.43
N ALA A 46 4.08 10.24 2.73
CA ALA A 46 3.96 11.21 3.81
C ALA A 46 5.16 12.18 3.89
N LYS A 47 6.31 11.82 3.33
CA LYS A 47 7.51 12.67 3.23
C LYS A 47 7.59 13.40 1.88
N SER A 48 6.81 12.99 0.90
CA SER A 48 6.80 13.64 -0.41
C SER A 48 6.28 15.09 -0.31
N PRO A 49 6.96 16.05 -0.95
CA PRO A 49 6.51 17.43 -1.03
C PRO A 49 5.30 17.57 -1.96
N GLY A 50 4.49 18.61 -1.76
CA GLY A 50 3.34 18.92 -2.60
C GLY A 50 2.02 18.31 -2.12
N LYS A 51 1.00 18.37 -2.99
CA LYS A 51 -0.31 17.77 -2.71
C LYS A 51 -0.23 16.26 -2.89
N ARG A 52 -0.82 15.52 -1.96
CA ARG A 52 -0.85 14.05 -1.98
C ARG A 52 -2.22 13.58 -2.48
N PRO A 53 -2.28 12.57 -3.35
CA PRO A 53 -3.55 12.03 -3.81
C PRO A 53 -4.27 11.30 -2.67
N HIS A 54 -5.57 11.11 -2.84
CA HIS A 54 -6.27 10.02 -2.15
C HIS A 54 -5.82 8.69 -2.75
N VAL A 55 -5.40 7.76 -1.90
CA VAL A 55 -5.01 6.42 -2.33
C VAL A 55 -6.15 5.45 -2.02
N ARG A 56 -6.54 4.64 -3.00
CA ARG A 56 -7.39 3.46 -2.81
C ARG A 56 -6.54 2.22 -3.01
N LEU A 57 -6.56 1.30 -2.05
CA LEU A 57 -5.89 0.01 -2.14
C LEU A 57 -6.92 -1.11 -2.20
N THR A 58 -6.85 -1.96 -3.21
CA THR A 58 -7.69 -3.15 -3.33
C THR A 58 -6.78 -4.37 -3.46
N GLY A 59 -6.96 -5.33 -2.55
CA GLY A 59 -6.26 -6.60 -2.61
C GLY A 59 -7.17 -7.68 -3.17
N VAL A 60 -6.61 -8.54 -3.99
CA VAL A 60 -7.25 -9.78 -4.44
C VAL A 60 -6.63 -10.91 -3.64
N ASP A 61 -7.43 -11.59 -2.81
CA ASP A 61 -6.97 -12.70 -1.97
C ASP A 61 -6.98 -14.01 -2.75
N ASP A 62 -5.96 -14.83 -2.55
CA ASP A 62 -5.92 -16.22 -3.02
C ASP A 62 -6.60 -17.13 -1.98
N PRO A 63 -7.56 -18.00 -2.36
CA PRO A 63 -8.04 -19.15 -1.58
C PRO A 63 -7.00 -19.93 -0.75
N GLU A 64 -5.72 -19.90 -1.10
CA GLU A 64 -4.68 -20.64 -0.39
C GLU A 64 -3.66 -19.73 0.33
N SER A 65 -3.96 -18.43 0.48
CA SER A 65 -3.02 -17.47 1.06
C SER A 65 -2.73 -17.72 2.55
N VAL A 66 -1.45 -17.61 2.92
CA VAL A 66 -0.97 -17.75 4.31
C VAL A 66 -1.58 -16.68 5.23
N GLN A 67 -1.94 -15.54 4.65
CA GLN A 67 -2.56 -14.39 5.31
C GLN A 67 -3.87 -14.78 5.99
N ARG A 68 -4.64 -15.70 5.40
CA ARG A 68 -5.95 -16.09 5.94
C ARG A 68 -5.85 -16.73 7.33
N ALA A 69 -4.77 -17.47 7.60
CA ALA A 69 -4.52 -18.08 8.91
C ALA A 69 -4.26 -17.04 10.03
N VAL A 70 -3.88 -15.81 9.67
CA VAL A 70 -3.58 -14.71 10.61
C VAL A 70 -4.58 -13.56 10.52
N GLY A 71 -5.82 -13.84 10.07
CA GLY A 71 -6.92 -12.88 10.00
C GLY A 71 -7.09 -12.18 8.63
N GLY A 72 -6.33 -12.62 7.63
CA GLY A 72 -6.52 -12.26 6.23
C GLY A 72 -6.14 -10.82 5.88
N LEU A 73 -6.54 -10.43 4.67
CA LEU A 73 -6.34 -9.08 4.16
C LEU A 73 -7.01 -8.01 5.06
N LYS A 74 -8.12 -8.34 5.73
CA LYS A 74 -8.83 -7.41 6.63
C LYS A 74 -7.95 -6.81 7.73
N ILE A 75 -7.16 -7.63 8.42
CA ILE A 75 -6.27 -7.11 9.49
C ILE A 75 -5.16 -6.24 8.90
N ILE A 76 -4.67 -6.59 7.71
CA ILE A 76 -3.68 -5.80 6.99
C ILE A 76 -4.28 -4.44 6.62
N GLY A 77 -5.49 -4.42 6.06
CA GLY A 77 -6.25 -3.21 5.74
C GLY A 77 -6.39 -2.28 6.94
N GLN A 78 -6.89 -2.81 8.07
CA GLN A 78 -7.05 -2.03 9.31
C GLN A 78 -5.74 -1.39 9.78
N ARG A 79 -4.63 -2.12 9.73
CA ARG A 79 -3.33 -1.58 10.14
C ARG A 79 -2.80 -0.52 9.18
N LEU A 80 -3.04 -0.67 7.88
CA LEU A 80 -2.66 0.32 6.87
C LEU A 80 -3.52 1.58 6.97
N GLU A 81 -4.81 1.45 7.24
CA GLU A 81 -5.71 2.57 7.50
C GLU A 81 -5.28 3.35 8.74
N GLN A 82 -4.98 2.65 9.85
CA GLN A 82 -4.46 3.30 11.05
C GLN A 82 -3.15 4.05 10.78
N LEU A 83 -2.22 3.44 10.04
CA LEU A 83 -0.97 4.10 9.67
C LEU A 83 -1.23 5.35 8.79
N ALA A 84 -2.18 5.28 7.87
CA ALA A 84 -2.52 6.41 7.02
C ALA A 84 -3.10 7.57 7.85
N GLU A 85 -3.95 7.29 8.83
CA GLU A 85 -4.44 8.28 9.79
C GLU A 85 -3.29 8.94 10.56
N ASP A 86 -2.38 8.15 11.12
CA ASP A 86 -1.21 8.63 11.88
C ASP A 86 -0.31 9.53 11.02
N LEU A 87 -0.21 9.22 9.72
CA LEU A 87 0.58 9.96 8.73
C LEU A 87 -0.20 11.11 8.05
N GLN A 88 -1.47 11.32 8.43
CA GLN A 88 -2.37 12.31 7.83
C GLN A 88 -2.52 12.14 6.30
N LEU A 89 -2.58 10.89 5.84
CA LEU A 89 -2.83 10.52 4.46
C LEU A 89 -4.28 10.12 4.26
N SER A 90 -4.84 10.43 3.09
CA SER A 90 -6.17 9.97 2.71
C SER A 90 -6.04 8.60 2.04
N LEU A 91 -6.37 7.53 2.76
CA LEU A 91 -6.39 6.15 2.28
C LEU A 91 -7.79 5.54 2.42
N SER A 92 -8.20 4.72 1.45
CA SER A 92 -9.28 3.75 1.62
C SER A 92 -8.78 2.36 1.24
N SER A 93 -9.04 1.35 2.06
CA SER A 93 -8.67 -0.03 1.75
C SER A 93 -9.89 -0.91 1.50
N MET A 94 -9.75 -1.82 0.54
CA MET A 94 -10.63 -2.96 0.32
C MET A 94 -9.75 -4.21 0.37
N LEU A 95 -9.33 -4.50 1.61
CA LEU A 95 -8.52 -5.63 2.05
C LEU A 95 -9.33 -6.38 3.12
#